data_AF-A0AAW7K5M3-F1
#
_entry.id   AF-A0AAW7K5M3-F1
#
_cell.length_a   1.000
_cell.length_b   1.000
_cell.length_c   1.000
_cell.angle_alpha   90.00
_cell.angle_beta   90.00
_cell.angle_gamma   90.00
#
_symmetry.space_group_name_H-M   'P 1'
#
loop_
_entity.id
_entity.type
_entity.pdbx_description
1 polymer ?
#
loop_
_entity_poly.entity_id
_entity_poly.type
_entity_poly.pdbx_seq_one_letter_code
_entity_poly.pdbx_strand_id
1 'polypeptide(L)'
;EADSCTCPEGRALPFTGTRRKRSELGFESVARLYTCGDCGGCPRRGDCMRSKDPEARRQVAVNPRLAEYRRRASALLHTERGSALRKRRGVDVETAFGDIKRNLGFTRFTLRGLEKVELEWRLVATGHSIRKMFLARTGAEAGA
;
A
#
# COMPACT_ATOMS: atom_id res chain seq x y z
N GLU A 1 26.25 -17.28 2.12
CA GLU A 1 25.82 -16.10 1.34
C GLU A 1 26.23 -14.83 2.08
N ALA A 2 26.81 -13.84 1.40
CA ALA A 2 27.23 -12.59 2.03
C ALA A 2 26.02 -11.65 2.16
N ASP A 3 25.69 -11.28 3.40
CA ASP A 3 24.57 -10.42 3.75
C ASP A 3 24.83 -8.96 3.32
N SER A 4 24.56 -8.69 2.05
CA SER A 4 24.82 -7.40 1.40
C SER A 4 23.71 -7.06 0.42
N CYS A 5 23.49 -5.76 0.22
CA CYS A 5 22.62 -5.24 -0.83
C CYS A 5 23.47 -4.70 -1.98
N THR A 6 22.91 -4.59 -3.17
CA THR A 6 23.63 -4.01 -4.32
C THR A 6 23.01 -2.67 -4.70
N CYS A 7 23.83 -1.66 -4.97
CA CYS A 7 23.36 -0.38 -5.49
C CYS A 7 23.02 -0.50 -6.99
N PRO A 8 22.32 0.47 -7.59
CA PRO A 8 22.06 0.46 -9.03
C PRO A 8 23.34 0.33 -9.87
N GLU A 9 24.44 0.93 -9.41
CA GLU A 9 25.79 0.90 -10.01
C GLU A 9 26.56 -0.41 -9.76
N GLY A 10 25.92 -1.42 -9.17
CA GLY A 10 26.57 -2.72 -8.92
C GLY A 10 27.49 -2.75 -7.69
N ARG A 11 27.72 -1.62 -7.00
CA ARG A 11 28.54 -1.60 -5.77
C ARG A 11 27.81 -2.32 -4.62
N ALA A 12 28.55 -3.07 -3.82
CA ALA A 12 28.02 -3.74 -2.64
C ALA A 12 27.83 -2.76 -1.47
N LEU A 13 26.70 -2.88 -0.78
CA LEU A 13 26.37 -2.21 0.48
C LEU A 13 26.45 -3.25 1.60
N PRO A 14 27.54 -3.26 2.40
CA PRO A 14 27.62 -4.13 3.57
C PRO A 14 26.61 -3.73 4.63
N PHE A 15 26.27 -4.69 5.49
CA PHE A 15 25.50 -4.42 6.69
C PHE A 15 26.26 -3.47 7.63
N THR A 16 25.62 -2.38 8.03
CA THR A 16 26.22 -1.37 8.91
C THR A 16 25.53 -1.23 10.26
N GLY A 17 24.34 -1.82 10.45
CA GLY A 17 23.66 -1.79 11.74
C GLY A 17 22.15 -1.95 11.64
N THR A 18 21.45 -1.71 12.74
CA THR A 18 19.99 -1.81 12.79
C THR A 18 19.36 -0.53 13.31
N ARG A 19 18.20 -0.17 12.75
CA ARG A 19 17.35 0.93 13.24
C ARG A 19 16.07 0.37 13.80
N ARG A 20 15.76 0.71 15.05
CA ARG A 20 14.48 0.40 15.70
C ARG A 20 13.55 1.61 15.57
N LYS A 21 12.29 1.38 15.21
CA LYS A 21 11.23 2.40 15.19
C LYS A 21 10.00 1.86 15.89
N ARG A 22 9.43 2.66 16.79
CA ARG A 22 8.13 2.41 17.42
C ARG A 22 7.06 3.23 16.72
N SER A 23 5.95 2.61 16.32
CA SER A 23 4.79 3.33 15.79
C SER A 23 4.00 4.01 16.91
N GLU A 24 3.16 4.97 16.57
CA GLU A 24 2.19 5.59 17.51
C GLU A 24 1.30 4.55 18.21
N LEU A 25 0.93 3.48 17.50
CA LEU A 25 0.17 2.34 18.02
C LEU A 25 0.99 1.36 18.88
N GLY A 26 2.23 1.72 19.24
CA GLY A 26 3.08 0.94 20.13
C GLY A 26 3.88 -0.21 19.48
N PHE A 27 3.65 -0.56 18.22
CA PHE A 27 4.38 -1.62 17.53
C PHE A 27 5.85 -1.28 17.27
N GLU A 28 6.74 -2.21 17.57
CA GLU A 28 8.16 -2.09 17.25
C GLU A 28 8.50 -2.73 15.90
N SER A 29 9.35 -2.04 15.15
CA SER A 29 9.90 -2.53 13.89
C SER A 29 11.41 -2.35 13.87
N VAL A 30 12.12 -3.39 13.44
CA VAL A 30 13.58 -3.39 13.31
C VAL A 30 13.93 -3.49 11.83
N ALA A 31 14.69 -2.52 11.34
CA ALA A 31 15.22 -2.51 9.99
C ALA A 31 16.74 -2.64 10.02
N ARG A 32 17.29 -3.50 9.17
CA ARG A 32 18.71 -3.62 8.91
C ARG A 32 19.14 -2.53 7.94
N LEU A 33 20.25 -1.87 8.24
CA LEU A 33 20.83 -0.79 7.47
C LEU A 33 22.02 -1.32 6.70
N TYR A 34 22.05 -1.02 5.41
CA TYR A 34 23.13 -1.34 4.51
C TYR A 34 23.62 -0.04 3.89
N THR A 35 24.89 0.29 4.06
CA THR A 35 25.43 1.58 3.63
C THR A 35 26.55 1.37 2.63
N CYS A 36 26.52 2.11 1.53
CA CYS A 36 27.57 2.11 0.52
C CYS A 36 28.87 2.66 1.14
N GLY A 37 30.00 2.04 0.82
CA GLY A 37 31.30 2.50 1.29
C GLY A 37 31.64 3.91 0.78
N ASP A 38 31.46 4.11 -0.54
CA ASP A 38 31.71 5.39 -1.21
C ASP A 38 30.68 5.66 -2.33
N CYS A 39 30.19 6.89 -2.37
CA CYS A 39 29.30 7.43 -3.41
C CYS A 39 29.89 8.67 -4.12
N GLY A 40 31.11 9.07 -3.77
CA GLY A 40 31.85 10.13 -4.45
C GLY A 40 32.03 9.82 -5.93
N GLY A 41 31.85 10.84 -6.78
CA GLY A 41 32.01 10.73 -8.24
C GLY A 41 31.10 9.69 -8.93
N CYS A 42 30.05 9.19 -8.25
CA CYS A 42 29.17 8.19 -8.85
C CYS A 42 28.35 8.81 -10.00
N PRO A 43 28.37 8.24 -11.22
CA PRO A 43 27.70 8.81 -12.39
C PRO A 43 26.18 8.92 -12.19
N ARG A 44 25.59 8.03 -11.38
CA ARG A 44 24.17 8.02 -11.03
C ARG A 44 23.82 8.75 -9.74
N ARG A 45 24.73 9.53 -9.15
CA ARG A 45 24.48 10.22 -7.87
C ARG A 45 23.23 11.11 -7.91
N GLY A 46 23.03 11.82 -9.02
CA GLY A 46 21.87 12.72 -9.21
C GLY A 46 20.52 12.01 -9.08
N ASP A 47 20.38 10.81 -9.64
CA ASP A 47 19.14 10.02 -9.57
C ASP A 47 19.06 9.17 -8.30
N CYS A 48 20.21 8.79 -7.76
CA CYS A 48 20.33 7.82 -6.68
C CYS A 48 20.17 8.45 -5.29
N MET A 49 20.54 9.72 -5.12
CA MET A 49 20.59 10.41 -3.84
C MET A 49 19.85 11.75 -3.88
N ARG A 50 19.01 12.01 -2.86
CA ARG A 50 18.37 13.32 -2.68
C ARG A 50 19.23 14.33 -1.92
N SER A 51 20.22 13.85 -1.17
CA SER A 51 21.12 14.73 -0.40
C SER A 51 22.08 15.46 -1.33
N LYS A 52 22.26 16.76 -1.12
CA LYS A 52 23.27 17.56 -1.84
C LYS A 52 24.67 17.37 -1.26
N ASP A 53 24.76 16.99 0.02
CA ASP A 53 26.01 16.77 0.75
C ASP A 53 26.93 15.77 0.02
N PRO A 54 28.12 16.19 -0.44
CA PRO A 54 29.09 15.34 -1.14
C PRO A 54 29.49 14.08 -0.37
N GLU A 55 29.51 14.14 0.97
CA GLU A 55 29.92 13.03 1.83
C GLU A 55 28.79 12.03 2.12
N ALA A 56 27.55 12.38 1.76
CA ALA A 56 26.40 11.52 1.97
C ALA A 56 26.54 10.23 1.16
N ARG A 57 26.28 9.10 1.83
CA ARG A 57 26.37 7.76 1.25
C ARG A 57 24.98 7.14 1.12
N ARG A 58 24.79 6.32 0.08
CA ARG A 58 23.53 5.58 -0.06
C ARG A 58 23.36 4.59 1.07
N GLN A 59 22.24 4.71 1.77
CA GLN A 59 21.81 3.76 2.78
C GLN A 59 20.47 3.14 2.39
N VAL A 60 20.37 1.82 2.50
CA VAL A 60 19.13 1.07 2.29
C VAL A 60 18.72 0.44 3.61
N ALA A 61 17.45 0.63 3.98
CA ALA A 61 16.86 0.01 5.16
C ALA A 61 15.95 -1.15 4.73
N VAL A 62 16.27 -2.36 5.16
CA VAL A 62 15.48 -3.57 4.88
C VAL A 62 14.90 -4.09 6.17
N ASN A 63 13.58 -4.21 6.24
CA ASN A 63 12.90 -4.88 7.36
C ASN A 63 12.60 -6.33 6.94
N PRO A 64 13.31 -7.33 7.50
CA PRO A 64 13.14 -8.74 7.11
C PRO A 64 11.72 -9.25 7.34
N ARG A 65 11.10 -8.87 8.46
CA ARG A 65 9.74 -9.27 8.81
C ARG A 65 8.71 -8.69 7.85
N LEU A 66 8.87 -7.43 7.45
CA LEU A 66 8.02 -6.82 6.42
C LEU A 66 8.21 -7.51 5.05
N ALA A 67 9.45 -7.84 4.70
CA ALA A 67 9.74 -8.56 3.46
C ALA A 67 9.08 -9.95 3.45
N GLU A 68 9.10 -10.66 4.57
CA GLU A 68 8.41 -11.94 4.75
C GLU A 68 6.90 -11.80 4.56
N TYR A 69 6.26 -10.82 5.21
CA TYR A 69 4.83 -10.58 5.03
C TYR A 69 4.47 -10.26 3.57
N ARG A 70 5.29 -9.46 2.89
CA ARG A 70 5.10 -9.16 1.46
C ARG A 70 5.23 -10.42 0.60
N ARG A 71 6.22 -11.27 0.85
CA ARG A 71 6.38 -12.55 0.14
C ARG A 71 5.17 -13.46 0.36
N ARG A 72 4.71 -13.62 1.60
CA ARG A 72 3.53 -14.42 1.92
C ARG A 72 2.28 -13.89 1.22
N ALA A 73 2.06 -12.57 1.27
CA ALA A 73 0.93 -11.95 0.58
C ALA A 73 1.00 -12.14 -0.94
N SER A 74 2.16 -11.95 -1.55
CA SER A 74 2.38 -12.18 -2.98
C SER A 74 2.12 -13.64 -3.35
N ALA A 75 2.68 -14.60 -2.61
CA ALA A 75 2.45 -16.03 -2.84
C ALA A 75 0.95 -16.37 -2.80
N LEU A 76 0.21 -15.86 -1.79
CA LEU A 76 -1.23 -16.06 -1.70
C LEU A 76 -2.00 -15.46 -2.89
N LEU A 77 -1.62 -14.25 -3.33
CA LEU A 77 -2.25 -13.57 -4.46
C LEU A 77 -2.02 -14.30 -5.80
N HIS A 78 -0.90 -15.00 -5.95
CA HIS A 78 -0.56 -15.75 -7.16
C HIS A 78 -1.07 -17.20 -7.18
N THR A 79 -1.70 -17.67 -6.11
CA THR A 79 -2.44 -18.95 -6.15
C THR A 79 -3.67 -18.86 -7.06
N GLU A 80 -4.17 -19.99 -7.55
CA GLU A 80 -5.44 -20.03 -8.32
C GLU A 80 -6.59 -19.41 -7.54
N ARG A 81 -6.72 -19.75 -6.25
CA ARG A 81 -7.71 -19.15 -5.34
C ARG A 81 -7.52 -17.64 -5.23
N GLY A 82 -6.29 -17.17 -5.06
CA GLY A 82 -5.96 -15.75 -4.98
C GLY A 82 -6.32 -14.99 -6.26
N SER A 83 -6.00 -15.57 -7.41
CA SER A 83 -6.34 -15.03 -8.73
C SER A 83 -7.85 -14.97 -8.95
N ALA A 84 -8.58 -16.03 -8.60
CA ALA A 84 -10.05 -16.07 -8.68
C ALA A 84 -10.69 -14.99 -7.79
N LEU A 85 -10.23 -14.84 -6.54
CA LEU A 85 -10.70 -13.78 -5.63
C LEU A 85 -10.38 -12.38 -6.17
N ARG A 86 -9.19 -12.19 -6.77
CA ARG A 86 -8.78 -10.93 -7.39
C ARG A 86 -9.68 -10.56 -8.56
N LYS A 87 -10.02 -11.51 -9.43
CA LYS A 87 -10.97 -11.31 -10.53
C LYS A 87 -12.36 -10.96 -10.00
N ARG A 88 -12.82 -11.67 -8.97
CA ARG A 88 -14.14 -11.42 -8.37
C ARG A 88 -14.26 -10.05 -7.70
N ARG A 89 -13.16 -9.51 -7.15
CA ARG A 89 -13.13 -8.16 -6.54
C ARG A 89 -13.61 -7.06 -7.50
N GLY A 90 -13.32 -7.18 -8.80
CA GLY A 90 -13.78 -6.20 -9.78
C GLY A 90 -15.31 -6.11 -9.84
N VAL A 91 -16.00 -7.25 -9.76
CA VAL A 91 -17.46 -7.30 -9.79
C VAL A 91 -18.07 -6.98 -8.43
N ASP A 92 -17.51 -7.55 -7.35
CA ASP A 92 -18.12 -7.42 -6.02
C ASP A 92 -17.92 -6.02 -5.43
N VAL A 93 -16.68 -5.50 -5.52
CA VAL A 93 -16.26 -4.32 -4.78
C VAL A 93 -16.26 -3.09 -5.68
N GLU A 94 -15.64 -3.18 -6.87
CA GLU A 94 -15.48 -1.99 -7.72
C GLU A 94 -16.83 -1.50 -8.27
N THR A 95 -17.77 -2.40 -8.56
CA THR A 95 -19.13 -2.03 -8.98
C THR A 95 -19.88 -1.25 -7.88
N ALA A 96 -19.79 -1.67 -6.62
CA ALA A 96 -20.45 -0.96 -5.51
C ALA A 96 -19.86 0.44 -5.30
N PHE A 97 -18.53 0.57 -5.33
CA PHE A 97 -17.88 1.88 -5.25
C PHE A 97 -18.15 2.75 -6.47
N GLY A 98 -18.27 2.15 -7.66
CA GLY A 98 -18.64 2.81 -8.89
C GLY A 98 -20.05 3.38 -8.84
N ASP A 99 -21.03 2.58 -8.42
CA ASP A 99 -22.43 3.01 -8.27
C ASP A 99 -22.54 4.15 -7.25
N ILE A 100 -21.94 3.98 -6.07
CA ILE A 100 -21.94 5.02 -5.01
C ILE A 100 -21.34 6.34 -5.51
N LYS A 101 -20.23 6.29 -6.23
CA LYS A 101 -19.54 7.52 -6.68
C LYS A 101 -20.19 8.15 -7.91
N ARG A 102 -20.50 7.35 -8.93
CA ARG A 102 -20.93 7.85 -10.24
C ARG A 102 -22.44 7.99 -10.34
N ASN A 103 -23.19 7.01 -9.85
CA ASN A 103 -24.65 7.00 -9.99
C ASN A 103 -25.31 7.70 -8.80
N LEU A 104 -24.81 7.51 -7.58
CA LEU A 104 -25.33 8.20 -6.39
C LEU A 104 -24.62 9.54 -6.10
N GLY A 105 -23.56 9.87 -6.84
CA GLY A 105 -22.84 11.15 -6.74
C GLY A 105 -22.01 11.36 -5.47
N PHE A 106 -21.86 10.33 -4.63
CA PHE A 106 -21.13 10.43 -3.36
C PHE A 106 -19.61 10.34 -3.59
N THR A 107 -18.99 11.50 -3.80
CA THR A 107 -17.55 11.60 -4.13
C THR A 107 -16.71 12.23 -3.02
N ARG A 108 -17.34 12.87 -2.03
CA ARG A 108 -16.68 13.55 -0.90
C ARG A 108 -17.51 13.40 0.36
N PHE A 109 -16.82 13.29 1.50
CA PHE A 109 -17.43 13.38 2.82
C PHE A 109 -17.70 14.84 3.17
N THR A 110 -18.84 15.09 3.80
CA THR A 110 -19.25 16.40 4.29
C THR A 110 -18.79 16.64 5.72
N LEU A 111 -18.67 15.58 6.51
CA LEU A 111 -18.26 15.65 7.91
C LEU A 111 -16.74 15.50 8.07
N ARG A 112 -16.22 15.97 9.21
CA ARG A 112 -14.80 15.86 9.58
C ARG A 112 -14.63 15.08 10.89
N GLY A 113 -13.56 14.30 10.96
CA GLY A 113 -13.27 13.40 12.08
C GLY A 113 -13.72 11.97 11.80
N LEU A 114 -12.92 10.99 12.23
CA LEU A 114 -13.08 9.59 11.86
C LEU A 114 -14.47 9.05 12.23
N GLU A 115 -14.94 9.35 13.43
CA GLU A 115 -16.27 8.93 13.93
C GLU A 115 -17.41 9.43 13.04
N LYS A 116 -17.38 10.72 12.65
CA LYS A 116 -18.44 11.32 11.83
C LYS A 116 -18.38 10.84 10.38
N VAL A 117 -17.18 10.70 9.83
CA VAL A 117 -16.95 10.14 8.49
C VAL A 117 -17.42 8.68 8.43
N GLU A 118 -17.19 7.92 9.50
CA GLU A 118 -17.68 6.55 9.60
C GLU A 118 -19.21 6.49 9.61
N LEU A 119 -19.88 7.37 10.37
CA LEU A 119 -21.34 7.49 10.35
C LEU A 119 -21.87 7.80 8.95
N GLU A 120 -21.29 8.81 8.28
CA GLU A 120 -21.67 9.20 6.91
C GLU A 120 -21.52 8.01 5.94
N TRP A 121 -20.40 7.29 6.03
CA TRP A 121 -20.18 6.10 5.20
C TRP A 121 -21.17 4.97 5.48
N ARG A 122 -21.51 4.72 6.75
CA ARG A 122 -22.49 3.70 7.15
C ARG A 122 -23.87 4.01 6.57
N LEU A 123 -24.28 5.28 6.57
CA LEU A 123 -25.56 5.70 5.98
C LEU A 123 -25.58 5.47 4.45
N VAL A 124 -24.52 5.89 3.75
CA VAL A 124 -24.39 5.69 2.30
C VAL A 124 -24.41 4.21 1.94
N ALA A 125 -23.63 3.38 2.65
CA ALA A 125 -23.57 1.94 2.41
C ALA A 125 -24.91 1.24 2.69
N THR A 126 -25.63 1.67 3.73
CA THR A 126 -26.97 1.15 4.06
C THR A 126 -27.97 1.51 2.97
N GLY A 127 -28.02 2.78 2.55
CA GLY A 127 -28.91 3.24 1.48
C GLY A 127 -28.65 2.52 0.15
N HIS A 128 -27.37 2.37 -0.23
CA HIS A 128 -26.98 1.59 -1.40
C HIS A 128 -27.43 0.11 -1.30
N SER A 129 -27.28 -0.51 -0.13
CA SER A 129 -27.69 -1.91 0.09
C SER A 129 -29.20 -2.09 -0.01
N ILE A 130 -29.98 -1.16 0.58
CA ILE A 130 -31.45 -1.15 0.48
C ILE A 130 -31.88 -1.00 -0.99
N ARG A 131 -31.28 -0.05 -1.72
CA ARG A 131 -31.55 0.13 -3.16
C ARG A 131 -31.27 -1.14 -3.94
N LYS A 132 -30.13 -1.79 -3.72
CA LYS A 132 -29.80 -3.07 -4.37
C LYS A 132 -30.83 -4.17 -4.07
N MET A 133 -31.24 -4.32 -2.80
CA MET A 133 -32.25 -5.31 -2.42
C MET A 133 -33.60 -5.03 -3.08
N PHE A 134 -33.99 -3.76 -3.18
CA PHE A 134 -35.22 -3.37 -3.86
C PHE A 134 -35.18 -3.74 -5.35
N LEU A 135 -34.14 -3.33 -6.07
CA LEU A 135 -33.99 -3.61 -7.51
C LEU A 135 -33.95 -5.12 -7.79
N ALA A 136 -33.26 -5.88 -6.95
CA ALA A 136 -33.21 -7.34 -7.07
C ALA A 136 -34.58 -8.01 -6.88
N ARG A 137 -35.50 -7.39 -6.12
CA ARG A 137 -36.85 -7.92 -5.87
C ARG A 137 -37.87 -7.49 -6.93
N THR A 138 -37.72 -6.29 -7.49
CA THR A 138 -38.69 -5.72 -8.45
C THR A 138 -38.30 -5.90 -9.91
N GLY A 139 -37.07 -6.31 -10.20
CA GLY A 139 -36.56 -6.41 -11.57
C GLY A 139 -36.41 -5.04 -12.26
N ALA A 140 -36.59 -3.94 -11.54
CA ALA A 140 -36.40 -2.60 -12.07
C ALA A 140 -34.91 -2.35 -12.35
N GLU A 141 -34.60 -1.83 -13.54
CA GLU A 141 -33.22 -1.49 -13.89
C GLU A 141 -32.72 -0.28 -13.09
N ALA A 142 -31.44 -0.33 -12.73
CA ALA A 142 -30.76 0.71 -11.96
C ALA A 142 -30.40 1.91 -12.85
N GLY A 143 -31.37 2.59 -13.46
CA GLY A 143 -31.09 3.70 -14.36
C GLY A 143 -32.31 4.47 -14.84
N ALA A 144 -32.63 5.55 -14.11
CA ALA A 144 -33.14 6.79 -14.67
C ALA A 144 -32.24 7.91 -14.12
#